data_AF-A0A4Q3VYV4-F1
#
_entry.id   AF-A0A4Q3VYV4-F1
#
_cell.length_a   1.000
_cell.length_b   1.000
_cell.length_c   1.000
_cell.angle_alpha   90.00
_cell.angle_beta   90.00
_cell.angle_gamma   90.00
#
_symmetry.space_group_name_H-M   'P 1'
#
loop_
_entity.id
_entity.type
_entity.pdbx_description
1 polymer ?
#
loop_
_entity_poly.entity_id
_entity_poly.type
_entity_poly.pdbx_seq_one_letter_code
_entity_poly.pdbx_strand_id
1 'polypeptide(L)'
;MTFLLPLVALALAALGFFLSRAASERRFEGGRGIALLLAAFVGAGIVSRFGPEIDRTPTLIGLFLGVIAVAAGEFLGGWVATLALGVAAASALHLLPATGLPAAQLALMGGAGLGAVAFGKGGATTALVAILVAATDNLGMRHSDVAGAAFLGSQLGLAATIGALLAGYVPPKLAMAKPVAIGILVLLTALFATKPLEDGGLLISAGLGALGGLILHWLFADDEPSPLRIGMAVVIGVGLATIAFGLGRGAGMALSLLAAGGVLLGVGDRRAFLTLGPLVGLVLFRVLREAGTGATRALDIAQHYTLLALVLGAVVPLLPVDWMAGGRRLAGGGSEETHSELPTAHRGLPTAAGTFLWGLLILAIPPLVIVIFGMRGAIGFVVGLGLSGLFQAMRGAKDLSPLAIGSGMAGATILALKPLADKADLTRDEKMHMLLVWGVGIVVIAGILAFLSRPTQTEEKTV
;
A
#
# COMPACT_ATOMS: atom_id res chain seq x y z
N MET A 1 -3.16 -13.51 24.14
CA MET A 1 -3.12 -12.10 23.69
C MET A 1 -3.25 -11.94 22.17
N THR A 2 -2.69 -12.84 21.37
CA THR A 2 -2.71 -12.77 19.88
C THR A 2 -4.12 -12.65 19.28
N PHE A 3 -5.11 -13.36 19.80
CA PHE A 3 -6.52 -13.27 19.38
C PHE A 3 -7.19 -11.91 19.65
N LEU A 4 -6.67 -11.12 20.59
CA LEU A 4 -7.30 -9.86 20.99
C LEU A 4 -6.93 -8.70 20.06
N LEU A 5 -5.76 -8.72 19.43
CA LEU A 5 -5.28 -7.63 18.57
C LEU A 5 -6.27 -7.27 17.44
N PRO A 6 -6.74 -8.21 16.59
CA PRO A 6 -7.71 -7.87 15.55
C PRO A 6 -9.04 -7.38 16.13
N LEU A 7 -9.48 -7.92 17.28
CA LEU A 7 -10.73 -7.50 17.92
C LEU A 7 -10.66 -6.08 18.49
N VAL A 8 -9.54 -5.71 19.12
CA VAL A 8 -9.30 -4.34 19.61
C VAL A 8 -9.23 -3.37 18.44
N ALA A 9 -8.52 -3.73 17.36
CA ALA A 9 -8.47 -2.90 16.16
C ALA A 9 -9.86 -2.71 15.52
N LEU A 10 -10.69 -3.76 15.45
CA LEU A 10 -12.08 -3.64 14.98
C LEU A 10 -12.94 -2.78 15.91
N ALA A 11 -12.77 -2.90 17.22
CA ALA A 11 -13.47 -2.04 18.19
C ALA A 11 -13.08 -0.57 18.01
N LEU A 12 -11.79 -0.28 17.78
CA LEU A 12 -11.32 1.08 17.45
C LEU A 12 -11.86 1.56 16.10
N ALA A 13 -12.00 0.67 15.12
CA ALA A 13 -12.62 1.02 13.83
C ALA A 13 -14.09 1.42 14.01
N ALA A 14 -14.85 0.64 14.78
CA ALA A 14 -16.23 0.96 15.11
C ALA A 14 -16.33 2.28 15.90
N LEU A 15 -15.49 2.48 16.91
CA LEU A 15 -15.44 3.72 17.68
C LEU A 15 -15.10 4.93 16.79
N GLY A 16 -14.07 4.81 15.96
CA GLY A 16 -13.67 5.85 15.00
C GLY A 16 -14.78 6.16 13.99
N PHE A 17 -15.53 5.16 13.55
CA PHE A 17 -16.72 5.33 12.72
C PHE A 17 -17.79 6.16 13.45
N PHE A 18 -18.18 5.77 14.67
CA PHE A 18 -19.21 6.50 15.41
C PHE A 18 -18.81 7.95 15.72
N LEU A 19 -17.53 8.20 16.03
CA LEU A 19 -17.01 9.55 16.28
C LEU A 19 -16.95 10.42 15.01
N SER A 20 -16.79 9.81 13.82
CA SER A 20 -16.73 10.51 12.54
C SER A 20 -18.07 10.59 11.80
N ARG A 21 -19.09 9.85 12.26
CA ARG A 21 -20.43 9.76 11.65
C ARG A 21 -21.15 11.11 11.54
N ALA A 22 -20.71 12.12 12.28
CA ALA A 22 -21.18 13.49 12.13
C ALA A 22 -20.77 14.16 10.79
N ALA A 23 -19.92 13.54 9.96
CA ALA A 23 -19.23 14.25 8.87
C ALA A 23 -19.29 13.62 7.46
N SER A 24 -20.00 12.51 7.18
CA SER A 24 -20.01 12.00 5.80
C SER A 24 -21.25 11.25 5.32
N GLU A 25 -22.01 11.87 4.42
CA GLU A 25 -22.93 11.21 3.49
C GLU A 25 -22.17 10.65 2.28
N ARG A 26 -21.28 9.66 2.47
CA ARG A 26 -20.65 8.98 1.33
C ARG A 26 -21.51 7.80 0.89
N ARG A 27 -22.08 7.88 -0.33
CA ARG A 27 -22.75 6.74 -0.96
C ARG A 27 -21.72 5.77 -1.53
N PHE A 28 -21.73 4.54 -1.04
CA PHE A 28 -20.92 3.43 -1.54
C PHE A 28 -21.34 3.05 -2.97
N GLU A 29 -20.41 3.06 -3.92
CA GLU A 29 -20.66 2.64 -5.31
C GLU A 29 -20.55 1.10 -5.41
N GLY A 30 -21.66 0.40 -5.15
CA GLY A 30 -21.69 -1.08 -5.09
C GLY A 30 -21.11 -1.80 -6.31
N GLY A 31 -21.22 -1.21 -7.51
CA GLY A 31 -20.66 -1.78 -8.74
C GLY A 31 -19.13 -1.92 -8.73
N ARG A 32 -18.41 -0.99 -8.08
CA ARG A 32 -16.95 -1.07 -7.95
C ARG A 32 -16.51 -2.19 -7.00
N GLY A 33 -17.28 -2.39 -5.93
CA GLY A 33 -17.05 -3.49 -4.99
C GLY A 33 -17.20 -4.86 -5.66
N ILE A 34 -18.26 -5.04 -6.46
CA ILE A 34 -18.47 -6.29 -7.22
C ILE A 34 -17.33 -6.52 -8.22
N ALA A 35 -16.93 -5.49 -8.98
CA ALA A 35 -15.82 -5.57 -9.92
C ALA A 35 -14.51 -6.03 -9.25
N LEU A 36 -14.21 -5.54 -8.03
CA LEU A 36 -13.05 -5.97 -7.27
C LEU A 36 -13.14 -7.40 -6.76
N LEU A 37 -14.31 -7.81 -6.26
CA LEU A 37 -14.50 -9.19 -5.85
C LEU A 37 -14.26 -10.13 -7.03
N LEU A 38 -14.76 -9.78 -8.23
CA LEU A 38 -14.48 -10.53 -9.45
C LEU A 38 -12.99 -10.54 -9.80
N ALA A 39 -12.28 -9.42 -9.74
CA ALA A 39 -10.84 -9.37 -9.96
C ALA A 39 -10.06 -10.22 -8.93
N ALA A 40 -10.47 -10.16 -7.66
CA ALA A 40 -9.91 -10.98 -6.59
C ALA A 40 -10.20 -12.48 -6.81
N PHE A 41 -11.39 -12.85 -7.28
CA PHE A 41 -11.73 -14.21 -7.68
C PHE A 41 -10.87 -14.70 -8.87
N VAL A 42 -10.59 -13.83 -9.84
CA VAL A 42 -9.65 -14.18 -10.93
C VAL A 42 -8.24 -14.39 -10.37
N GLY A 43 -7.77 -13.49 -9.49
CA GLY A 43 -6.49 -13.65 -8.80
C GLY A 43 -6.41 -14.95 -8.00
N ALA A 44 -7.49 -15.29 -7.28
CA ALA A 44 -7.65 -16.56 -6.58
C ALA A 44 -7.60 -17.77 -7.52
N GLY A 45 -8.22 -17.68 -8.69
CA GLY A 45 -8.14 -18.70 -9.74
C GLY A 45 -6.71 -18.91 -10.25
N ILE A 46 -5.96 -17.83 -10.43
CA ILE A 46 -4.54 -17.90 -10.84
C ILE A 46 -3.70 -18.56 -9.74
N VAL A 47 -3.85 -18.11 -8.49
CA VAL A 47 -3.13 -18.67 -7.33
C VAL A 47 -3.45 -20.15 -7.13
N SER A 48 -4.72 -20.55 -7.22
CA SER A 48 -5.12 -21.95 -7.02
C SER A 48 -4.58 -22.87 -8.12
N ARG A 49 -4.40 -22.37 -9.35
CA ARG A 49 -3.87 -23.15 -10.47
C ARG A 49 -2.35 -23.27 -10.49
N PHE A 50 -1.63 -22.21 -10.11
CA PHE A 50 -0.18 -22.13 -10.25
C PHE A 50 0.59 -22.10 -8.92
N GLY A 51 -0.10 -21.94 -7.80
CA GLY A 51 0.50 -21.90 -6.47
C GLY A 51 0.73 -23.31 -5.87
N PRO A 52 1.77 -23.47 -5.03
CA PRO A 52 2.00 -24.71 -4.29
C PRO A 52 0.82 -25.01 -3.36
N GLU A 53 0.42 -26.28 -3.26
CA GLU A 53 -0.81 -26.70 -2.58
C GLU A 53 -0.90 -26.24 -1.13
N ILE A 54 0.22 -26.26 -0.41
CA ILE A 54 0.33 -25.91 1.02
C ILE A 54 -0.01 -24.43 1.28
N ASP A 55 0.22 -23.56 0.30
CA ASP A 55 0.07 -22.11 0.47
C ASP A 55 -1.24 -21.56 -0.11
N ARG A 56 -2.07 -22.39 -0.76
CA ARG A 56 -3.28 -21.92 -1.46
C ARG A 56 -4.28 -21.26 -0.51
N THR A 57 -4.70 -21.96 0.54
CA THR A 57 -5.72 -21.44 1.47
C THR A 57 -5.26 -20.17 2.20
N PRO A 58 -4.05 -20.10 2.79
CA PRO A 58 -3.55 -18.88 3.41
C PRO A 58 -3.46 -17.70 2.43
N THR A 59 -3.02 -17.95 1.18
CA THR A 59 -2.92 -16.93 0.14
C THR A 59 -4.30 -16.36 -0.21
N LEU A 60 -5.31 -17.22 -0.38
CA LEU A 60 -6.68 -16.79 -0.64
C LEU A 60 -7.25 -15.93 0.51
N ILE A 61 -7.05 -16.38 1.75
CA ILE A 61 -7.50 -15.64 2.93
C ILE A 61 -6.86 -14.25 2.97
N GLY A 62 -5.54 -14.17 2.77
CA GLY A 62 -4.82 -12.90 2.72
C GLY A 62 -5.39 -11.97 1.63
N LEU A 63 -5.50 -12.48 0.40
CA LEU A 63 -5.99 -11.72 -0.75
C LEU A 63 -7.38 -11.12 -0.50
N PHE A 64 -8.35 -11.93 -0.07
CA PHE A 64 -9.72 -11.46 0.19
C PHE A 64 -9.78 -10.54 1.40
N LEU A 65 -9.04 -10.83 2.47
CA LEU A 65 -9.01 -9.99 3.67
C LEU A 65 -8.48 -8.58 3.34
N GLY A 66 -7.46 -8.47 2.49
CA GLY A 66 -6.96 -7.20 1.99
C GLY A 66 -8.03 -6.39 1.24
N VAL A 67 -8.74 -7.02 0.29
CA VAL A 67 -9.81 -6.36 -0.48
C VAL A 67 -10.98 -5.93 0.42
N ILE A 68 -11.41 -6.82 1.32
CA ILE A 68 -12.53 -6.57 2.25
C ILE A 68 -12.19 -5.44 3.21
N ALA A 69 -10.98 -5.42 3.77
CA ALA A 69 -10.56 -4.37 4.69
C ALA A 69 -10.59 -3.00 4.02
N VAL A 70 -10.09 -2.90 2.78
CA VAL A 70 -10.10 -1.65 2.02
C VAL A 70 -11.52 -1.20 1.67
N ALA A 71 -12.39 -2.13 1.27
CA ALA A 71 -13.80 -1.85 1.03
C ALA A 71 -14.50 -1.33 2.30
N ALA A 72 -14.25 -1.98 3.44
CA ALA A 72 -14.76 -1.56 4.74
C ALA A 72 -14.21 -0.18 5.14
N GLY A 73 -12.93 0.10 4.85
CA GLY A 73 -12.29 1.38 5.15
C GLY A 73 -12.90 2.54 4.38
N GLU A 74 -13.22 2.31 3.11
CA GLU A 74 -13.95 3.30 2.30
C GLU A 74 -15.40 3.47 2.78
N PHE A 75 -16.06 2.38 3.15
CA PHE A 75 -17.46 2.40 3.61
C PHE A 75 -17.63 3.10 4.96
N LEU A 76 -16.84 2.73 5.97
CA LEU A 76 -16.88 3.37 7.28
C LEU A 76 -16.43 4.83 7.15
N GLY A 77 -15.43 5.10 6.32
CA GLY A 77 -14.82 6.42 6.27
C GLY A 77 -14.24 6.81 7.63
N GLY A 78 -13.82 8.06 7.78
CA GLY A 78 -13.18 8.52 9.01
C GLY A 78 -11.74 8.03 9.13
N TRP A 79 -10.87 8.94 9.54
CA TRP A 79 -9.44 8.73 9.49
C TRP A 79 -8.99 7.63 10.48
N VAL A 80 -9.49 7.61 11.74
CA VAL A 80 -9.16 6.56 12.72
C VAL A 80 -9.64 5.18 12.25
N ALA A 81 -10.86 5.10 11.73
CA ALA A 81 -11.41 3.82 11.28
C ALA A 81 -10.63 3.24 10.10
N THR A 82 -10.17 4.09 9.17
CA THR A 82 -9.32 3.62 8.07
C THR A 82 -7.99 3.06 8.53
N LEU A 83 -7.34 3.68 9.53
CA LEU A 83 -6.10 3.15 10.14
C LEU A 83 -6.38 1.82 10.85
N ALA A 84 -7.41 1.80 11.70
CA ALA A 84 -7.79 0.68 12.53
C ALA A 84 -8.11 -0.58 11.70
N LEU A 85 -8.84 -0.43 10.59
CA LEU A 85 -9.16 -1.56 9.70
C LEU A 85 -7.93 -2.14 9.01
N GLY A 86 -6.94 -1.31 8.66
CA GLY A 86 -5.69 -1.80 8.09
C GLY A 86 -4.92 -2.65 9.09
N VAL A 87 -4.83 -2.18 10.34
CA VAL A 87 -4.21 -2.93 11.45
C VAL A 87 -4.99 -4.22 11.73
N ALA A 88 -6.32 -4.16 11.77
CA ALA A 88 -7.18 -5.32 12.03
C ALA A 88 -6.97 -6.42 10.99
N ALA A 89 -6.90 -6.04 9.71
CA ALA A 89 -6.71 -6.97 8.60
C ALA A 89 -5.37 -7.70 8.70
N ALA A 90 -4.27 -6.97 8.91
CA ALA A 90 -2.96 -7.59 9.09
C ALA A 90 -2.89 -8.44 10.38
N SER A 91 -3.49 -7.95 11.48
CA SER A 91 -3.52 -8.67 12.75
C SER A 91 -4.31 -9.98 12.69
N ALA A 92 -5.39 -10.01 11.90
CA ALA A 92 -6.24 -11.20 11.76
C ALA A 92 -5.53 -12.35 11.03
N LEU A 93 -4.47 -12.09 10.25
CA LEU A 93 -3.67 -13.15 9.65
C LEU A 93 -2.95 -14.03 10.67
N HIS A 94 -2.66 -13.50 11.86
CA HIS A 94 -2.05 -14.27 12.96
C HIS A 94 -2.98 -15.32 13.57
N LEU A 95 -4.23 -15.40 13.12
CA LEU A 95 -5.13 -16.52 13.41
C LEU A 95 -4.81 -17.75 12.56
N LEU A 96 -4.01 -17.59 11.51
CA LEU A 96 -3.56 -18.69 10.65
C LEU A 96 -2.33 -19.40 11.24
N PRO A 97 -2.08 -20.66 10.84
CA PRO A 97 -0.85 -21.36 11.18
C PRO A 97 0.39 -20.61 10.67
N ALA A 98 1.47 -20.63 11.47
CA ALA A 98 2.72 -19.95 11.16
C ALA A 98 3.34 -20.33 9.80
N THR A 99 3.12 -21.56 9.33
CA THR A 99 3.62 -22.05 8.04
C THR A 99 3.05 -21.29 6.84
N GLY A 100 1.77 -20.90 6.90
CA GLY A 100 1.08 -20.19 5.83
C GLY A 100 1.10 -18.66 5.96
N LEU A 101 1.52 -18.15 7.13
CA LEU A 101 1.47 -16.74 7.48
C LEU A 101 2.26 -15.83 6.50
N PRO A 102 3.51 -16.16 6.07
CA PRO A 102 4.23 -15.33 5.12
C PRO A 102 3.48 -15.15 3.79
N ALA A 103 2.92 -16.23 3.25
CA ALA A 103 2.16 -16.19 1.99
C ALA A 103 0.88 -15.37 2.14
N ALA A 104 0.17 -15.55 3.26
CA ALA A 104 -1.04 -14.77 3.57
C ALA A 104 -0.74 -13.26 3.71
N GLN A 105 0.38 -12.87 4.33
CA GLN A 105 0.79 -11.47 4.46
C GLN A 105 1.08 -10.83 3.10
N LEU A 106 1.83 -11.51 2.24
CA LEU A 106 2.11 -11.01 0.88
C LEU A 106 0.83 -10.93 0.03
N ALA A 107 -0.08 -11.89 0.19
CA ALA A 107 -1.35 -11.90 -0.50
C ALA A 107 -2.29 -10.78 0.00
N LEU A 108 -2.29 -10.49 1.30
CA LEU A 108 -2.99 -9.35 1.88
C LEU A 108 -2.47 -8.03 1.32
N MET A 109 -1.15 -7.89 1.14
CA MET A 109 -0.60 -6.71 0.47
C MET A 109 -1.14 -6.57 -0.96
N GLY A 110 -1.14 -7.66 -1.75
CA GLY A 110 -1.72 -7.69 -3.09
C GLY A 110 -3.20 -7.33 -3.11
N GLY A 111 -4.00 -7.92 -2.21
CA GLY A 111 -5.43 -7.67 -2.08
C GLY A 111 -5.74 -6.24 -1.66
N ALA A 112 -4.97 -5.70 -0.71
CA ALA A 112 -5.08 -4.30 -0.29
C ALA A 112 -4.76 -3.34 -1.45
N GLY A 113 -3.73 -3.63 -2.24
CA GLY A 113 -3.40 -2.89 -3.46
C GLY A 113 -4.53 -2.90 -4.48
N LEU A 114 -5.15 -4.07 -4.73
CA LEU A 114 -6.32 -4.18 -5.60
C LEU A 114 -7.50 -3.37 -5.08
N GLY A 115 -7.77 -3.46 -3.77
CA GLY A 115 -8.79 -2.63 -3.13
C GLY A 115 -8.58 -1.14 -3.39
N ALA A 116 -7.34 -0.66 -3.28
CA ALA A 116 -6.99 0.75 -3.49
C ALA A 116 -7.22 1.26 -4.92
N VAL A 117 -7.37 0.36 -5.90
CA VAL A 117 -7.72 0.71 -7.29
C VAL A 117 -9.16 1.20 -7.39
N ALA A 118 -10.09 0.58 -6.66
CA ALA A 118 -11.51 0.91 -6.81
C ALA A 118 -11.98 1.96 -5.82
N PHE A 119 -11.36 1.96 -4.65
CA PHE A 119 -11.77 2.75 -3.51
C PHE A 119 -10.88 3.98 -3.35
N GLY A 120 -11.49 5.10 -2.99
CA GLY A 120 -10.84 6.40 -2.99
C GLY A 120 -9.91 6.62 -1.79
N LYS A 121 -9.92 7.87 -1.31
CA LYS A 121 -8.99 8.35 -0.28
C LYS A 121 -9.04 7.60 1.05
N GLY A 122 -10.17 6.94 1.40
CA GLY A 122 -10.30 6.17 2.63
C GLY A 122 -9.69 4.77 2.47
N GLY A 123 -10.05 4.11 1.37
CA GLY A 123 -9.49 2.81 1.00
C GLY A 123 -7.97 2.83 0.85
N ALA A 124 -7.40 3.86 0.21
CA ALA A 124 -5.95 3.97 0.05
C ALA A 124 -5.18 4.02 1.38
N THR A 125 -5.71 4.73 2.39
CA THR A 125 -5.11 4.76 3.74
C THR A 125 -5.18 3.39 4.39
N THR A 126 -6.34 2.73 4.36
CA THR A 126 -6.50 1.37 4.91
C THR A 126 -5.56 0.38 4.25
N ALA A 127 -5.43 0.45 2.92
CA ALA A 127 -4.54 -0.40 2.16
C ALA A 127 -3.08 -0.24 2.60
N LEU A 128 -2.59 1.00 2.67
CA LEU A 128 -1.21 1.27 3.08
C LEU A 128 -0.92 0.80 4.50
N VAL A 129 -1.83 1.04 5.44
CA VAL A 129 -1.64 0.58 6.82
C VAL A 129 -1.59 -0.96 6.86
N ALA A 130 -2.52 -1.64 6.19
CA ALA A 130 -2.51 -3.10 6.11
C ALA A 130 -1.18 -3.62 5.52
N ILE A 131 -0.70 -2.99 4.46
CA ILE A 131 0.56 -3.36 3.78
C ILE A 131 1.78 -3.14 4.69
N LEU A 132 1.89 -1.96 5.33
CA LEU A 132 3.03 -1.64 6.18
C LEU A 132 3.08 -2.50 7.45
N VAL A 133 1.91 -2.76 8.04
CA VAL A 133 1.80 -3.65 9.20
C VAL A 133 2.18 -5.07 8.81
N ALA A 134 1.62 -5.60 7.71
CA ALA A 134 1.94 -6.95 7.24
C ALA A 134 3.43 -7.10 6.85
N ALA A 135 4.03 -6.10 6.21
CA ALA A 135 5.45 -6.10 5.87
C ALA A 135 6.34 -6.07 7.12
N THR A 136 5.98 -5.28 8.13
CA THR A 136 6.70 -5.20 9.41
C THR A 136 6.59 -6.51 10.18
N ASP A 137 5.40 -7.11 10.26
CA ASP A 137 5.18 -8.41 10.88
C ASP A 137 5.97 -9.53 10.16
N ASN A 138 6.01 -9.49 8.82
CA ASN A 138 6.78 -10.44 8.01
C ASN A 138 8.28 -10.36 8.30
N LEU A 139 8.84 -9.14 8.32
CA LEU A 139 10.25 -8.91 8.60
C LEU A 139 10.60 -9.19 10.07
N GLY A 140 9.70 -8.89 11.01
CA GLY A 140 9.85 -9.21 12.43
C GLY A 140 9.96 -10.71 12.67
N MET A 141 9.05 -11.51 12.09
CA MET A 141 9.08 -12.97 12.15
C MET A 141 10.38 -13.57 11.59
N ARG A 142 11.00 -12.92 10.60
CA ARG A 142 12.28 -13.39 10.01
C ARG A 142 13.51 -12.89 10.74
N HIS A 143 13.38 -11.91 11.62
CA HIS A 143 14.48 -11.34 12.38
C HIS A 143 14.79 -12.13 13.65
N SER A 144 13.77 -12.71 14.29
CA SER A 144 13.90 -13.42 15.57
C SER A 144 13.01 -14.65 15.63
N ASP A 145 13.50 -15.72 16.26
CA ASP A 145 12.73 -16.94 16.52
C ASP A 145 11.71 -16.78 17.66
N VAL A 146 11.71 -15.63 18.34
CA VAL A 146 10.74 -15.32 19.39
C VAL A 146 9.37 -15.06 18.75
N ALA A 147 8.37 -15.85 19.14
CA ALA A 147 7.02 -15.78 18.58
C ALA A 147 6.39 -14.35 18.61
N GLY A 148 6.79 -13.52 19.58
CA GLY A 148 6.36 -12.12 19.69
C GLY A 148 6.81 -11.23 18.52
N ALA A 149 7.92 -11.55 17.85
CA ALA A 149 8.47 -10.75 16.76
C ALA A 149 7.53 -10.69 15.54
N ALA A 150 6.71 -11.72 15.34
CA ALA A 150 5.71 -11.75 14.28
C ALA A 150 4.60 -10.70 14.44
N PHE A 151 4.40 -10.15 15.64
CA PHE A 151 3.31 -9.21 15.96
C PHE A 151 3.76 -7.75 16.06
N LEU A 152 5.04 -7.46 15.78
CA LEU A 152 5.63 -6.14 15.99
C LEU A 152 4.88 -5.03 15.22
N GLY A 153 4.63 -5.25 13.94
CA GLY A 153 3.86 -4.34 13.11
C GLY A 153 2.44 -4.16 13.61
N SER A 154 1.77 -5.25 13.95
CA SER A 154 0.38 -5.22 14.44
C SER A 154 0.26 -4.43 15.76
N GLN A 155 1.21 -4.60 16.68
CA GLN A 155 1.24 -3.87 17.95
C GLN A 155 1.53 -2.37 17.75
N LEU A 156 2.53 -2.01 16.94
CA LEU A 156 2.85 -0.62 16.66
C LEU A 156 1.74 0.07 15.85
N GLY A 157 1.14 -0.62 14.89
CA GLY A 157 0.01 -0.10 14.12
C GLY A 157 -1.20 0.19 15.01
N LEU A 158 -1.48 -0.69 15.98
CA LEU A 158 -2.53 -0.47 16.97
C LEU A 158 -2.23 0.76 17.84
N ALA A 159 -0.98 0.91 18.30
CA ALA A 159 -0.54 2.08 19.05
C ALA A 159 -0.72 3.38 18.26
N ALA A 160 -0.29 3.39 16.99
CA ALA A 160 -0.48 4.53 16.11
C ALA A 160 -1.97 4.88 15.95
N THR A 161 -2.85 3.87 15.84
CA THR A 161 -4.31 4.04 15.73
C THR A 161 -4.94 4.60 17.01
N ILE A 162 -4.51 4.13 18.19
CA ILE A 162 -4.96 4.67 19.48
C ILE A 162 -4.44 6.11 19.63
N GLY A 163 -3.17 6.36 19.29
CA GLY A 163 -2.55 7.68 19.38
C GLY A 163 -3.27 8.68 18.48
N ALA A 164 -3.58 8.25 17.26
CA ALA A 164 -4.47 8.92 16.34
C ALA A 164 -5.80 9.30 17.03
N LEU A 165 -6.54 8.31 17.52
CA LEU A 165 -7.81 8.57 18.21
C LEU A 165 -7.67 9.62 19.32
N LEU A 166 -6.65 9.49 20.17
CA LEU A 166 -6.37 10.44 21.26
C LEU A 166 -5.99 11.83 20.75
N ALA A 167 -5.21 11.92 19.68
CA ALA A 167 -4.85 13.18 19.02
C ALA A 167 -6.09 13.93 18.47
N GLY A 168 -7.16 13.21 18.15
CA GLY A 168 -8.46 13.79 17.80
C GLY A 168 -9.09 14.63 18.91
N TYR A 169 -8.76 14.35 20.18
CA TYR A 169 -9.25 15.09 21.35
C TYR A 169 -8.33 16.25 21.78
N VAL A 170 -7.16 16.41 21.14
CA VAL A 170 -6.24 17.50 21.46
C VAL A 170 -6.81 18.83 20.92
N PRO A 171 -6.94 19.87 21.78
CA PRO A 171 -7.47 21.16 21.37
C PRO A 171 -6.71 21.77 20.19
N PRO A 172 -7.36 22.51 19.28
CA PRO A 172 -6.70 23.13 18.12
C PRO A 172 -5.51 24.03 18.49
N LYS A 173 -5.58 24.71 19.65
CA LYS A 173 -4.47 25.54 20.18
C LYS A 173 -3.19 24.74 20.45
N LEU A 174 -3.30 23.42 20.59
CA LEU A 174 -2.21 22.49 20.84
C LEU A 174 -2.02 21.54 19.64
N ALA A 175 -2.32 21.98 18.41
CA ALA A 175 -2.18 21.15 17.21
C ALA A 175 -0.79 20.49 17.09
N MET A 176 0.27 21.19 17.49
CA MET A 176 1.65 20.68 17.50
C MET A 176 1.89 19.54 18.51
N ALA A 177 1.03 19.38 19.52
CA ALA A 177 1.13 18.28 20.47
C ALA A 177 0.58 16.95 19.92
N LYS A 178 -0.24 16.99 18.85
CA LYS A 178 -0.80 15.80 18.21
C LYS A 178 0.26 14.79 17.73
N PRO A 179 1.21 15.17 16.85
CA PRO A 179 2.25 14.24 16.38
C PRO A 179 3.11 13.71 17.53
N VAL A 180 3.37 14.54 18.55
CA VAL A 180 4.15 14.17 19.74
C VAL A 180 3.42 13.09 20.55
N ALA A 181 2.13 13.26 20.81
CA ALA A 181 1.33 12.28 21.55
C ALA A 181 1.29 10.91 20.84
N ILE A 182 1.14 10.92 19.50
CA ILE A 182 1.18 9.69 18.69
C ILE A 182 2.57 9.05 18.78
N GLY A 183 3.63 9.83 18.61
CA GLY A 183 5.01 9.34 18.68
C GLY A 183 5.36 8.74 20.03
N ILE A 184 4.95 9.37 21.14
CA ILE A 184 5.13 8.85 22.50
C ILE A 184 4.41 7.51 22.66
N LEU A 185 3.16 7.40 22.21
CA LEU A 185 2.41 6.16 22.34
C LEU A 185 3.01 5.02 21.51
N VAL A 186 3.44 5.31 20.28
CA VAL A 186 4.17 4.35 19.43
C VAL A 186 5.45 3.88 20.11
N LEU A 187 6.21 4.80 20.72
CA LEU A 187 7.46 4.46 21.42
C LEU A 187 7.21 3.63 22.68
N LEU A 188 6.20 3.97 23.48
CA LEU A 188 5.82 3.20 24.65
C LEU A 188 5.39 1.78 24.26
N THR A 189 4.57 1.63 23.22
CA THR A 189 4.20 0.29 22.74
C THR A 189 5.40 -0.44 22.16
N ALA A 190 6.29 0.22 21.43
CA ALA A 190 7.52 -0.39 20.94
C ALA A 190 8.37 -0.92 22.09
N LEU A 191 8.52 -0.17 23.19
CA LEU A 191 9.22 -0.62 24.39
C LEU A 191 8.64 -1.94 24.93
N PHE A 192 7.32 -2.06 25.02
CA PHE A 192 6.69 -3.31 25.47
C PHE A 192 6.78 -4.43 24.43
N ALA A 193 6.70 -4.10 23.14
CA ALA A 193 6.74 -5.05 22.03
C ALA A 193 8.12 -5.67 21.84
N THR A 194 9.18 -4.89 22.03
CA THR A 194 10.57 -5.33 21.83
C THR A 194 11.22 -5.85 23.10
N LYS A 195 10.68 -5.56 24.30
CA LYS A 195 11.21 -6.07 25.58
C LYS A 195 11.41 -7.60 25.58
N PRO A 196 10.48 -8.44 25.09
CA PRO A 196 10.68 -9.89 25.03
C PRO A 196 11.77 -10.34 24.03
N LEU A 197 12.19 -9.46 23.13
CA LEU A 197 13.23 -9.74 22.13
C LEU A 197 14.64 -9.42 22.66
N GLU A 198 14.73 -8.71 23.79
CA GLU A 198 15.98 -8.20 24.37
C GLU A 198 16.85 -7.41 23.37
N ASP A 199 16.23 -6.90 22.30
CA ASP A 199 16.88 -6.19 21.20
C ASP A 199 16.61 -4.68 21.32
N GLY A 200 17.53 -3.99 22.00
CA GLY A 200 17.47 -2.53 22.13
C GLY A 200 17.56 -1.80 20.78
N GLY A 201 18.12 -2.43 19.73
CA GLY A 201 18.23 -1.85 18.40
C GLY A 201 16.88 -1.61 17.74
N LEU A 202 15.90 -2.50 17.95
CA LEU A 202 14.53 -2.35 17.43
C LEU A 202 13.78 -1.19 18.11
N LEU A 203 13.97 -1.00 19.41
CA LEU A 203 13.38 0.13 20.14
C LEU A 203 13.94 1.46 19.62
N ILE A 204 15.26 1.55 19.47
CA ILE A 204 15.92 2.75 18.92
C ILE A 204 15.41 3.01 17.49
N SER A 205 15.23 1.96 16.69
CA SER A 205 14.70 2.07 15.32
C SER A 205 13.28 2.65 15.28
N ALA A 206 12.40 2.21 16.17
CA ALA A 206 11.05 2.77 16.32
C ALA A 206 11.10 4.24 16.78
N GLY A 207 11.99 4.57 17.73
CA GLY A 207 12.20 5.94 18.20
C GLY A 207 12.71 6.89 17.10
N LEU A 208 13.68 6.45 16.31
CA LEU A 208 14.17 7.18 15.13
C LEU A 208 13.04 7.41 14.11
N GLY A 209 12.19 6.41 13.90
CA GLY A 209 11.02 6.54 13.03
C GLY A 209 10.01 7.58 13.53
N ALA A 210 9.63 7.52 14.81
CA ALA A 210 8.71 8.48 15.41
C ALA A 210 9.27 9.92 15.37
N LEU A 211 10.57 10.09 15.66
CA LEU A 211 11.27 11.36 15.52
C LEU A 211 11.29 11.84 14.07
N GLY A 212 11.56 10.96 13.11
CA GLY A 212 11.50 11.26 11.69
C GLY A 212 10.11 11.75 11.28
N GLY A 213 9.05 11.06 11.70
CA GLY A 213 7.66 11.48 11.48
C GLY A 213 7.37 12.89 12.02
N LEU A 214 7.87 13.21 13.22
CA LEU A 214 7.72 14.55 13.82
C LEU A 214 8.47 15.63 13.01
N ILE A 215 9.71 15.35 12.60
CA ILE A 215 10.52 16.28 11.78
C ILE A 215 9.83 16.52 10.44
N LEU A 216 9.33 15.46 9.79
CA LEU A 216 8.64 15.57 8.51
C LEU A 216 7.31 16.32 8.62
N HIS A 217 6.53 16.10 9.69
CA HIS A 217 5.34 16.89 9.97
C HIS A 217 5.68 18.38 10.04
N TRP A 218 6.74 18.73 10.79
CA TRP A 218 7.17 20.13 10.94
C TRP A 218 7.66 20.74 9.62
N LEU A 219 8.39 19.96 8.80
CA LEU A 219 8.88 20.41 7.50
C LEU A 219 7.75 20.75 6.51
N PHE A 220 6.58 20.14 6.66
CA PHE A 220 5.40 20.32 5.79
C PHE A 220 4.28 21.18 6.40
N ALA A 221 4.56 21.93 7.47
CA ALA A 221 3.55 22.75 8.17
C ALA A 221 2.79 23.74 7.28
N ASP A 222 3.44 24.32 6.26
CA ASP A 222 2.82 25.35 5.39
C ASP A 222 2.04 24.76 4.19
N ASP A 223 1.94 23.43 4.06
CA ASP A 223 1.26 22.70 2.97
C ASP A 223 1.74 23.00 1.51
N GLU A 224 2.61 23.99 1.31
CA GLU A 224 3.10 24.43 0.00
C GLU A 224 4.05 23.42 -0.67
N PRO A 225 3.91 23.21 -1.99
CA PRO A 225 4.80 22.34 -2.75
C PRO A 225 6.19 22.93 -2.95
N SER A 226 7.16 22.47 -2.14
CA SER A 226 8.58 22.79 -2.33
C SER A 226 9.39 21.54 -2.70
N PRO A 227 10.03 21.49 -3.89
CA PRO A 227 10.93 20.41 -4.27
C PRO A 227 12.09 20.23 -3.28
N LEU A 228 12.58 21.31 -2.69
CA LEU A 228 13.62 21.28 -1.66
C LEU A 228 13.14 20.54 -0.40
N ARG A 229 11.94 20.89 0.11
CA ARG A 229 11.35 20.22 1.29
C ARG A 229 11.12 18.73 1.02
N ILE A 230 10.64 18.39 -0.18
CA ILE A 230 10.47 16.99 -0.60
C ILE A 230 11.82 16.26 -0.65
N GLY A 231 12.85 16.86 -1.25
CA GLY A 231 14.19 16.28 -1.31
C GLY A 231 14.79 16.06 0.08
N MET A 232 14.71 17.07 0.95
CA MET A 232 15.13 16.95 2.36
C MET A 232 14.38 15.83 3.09
N ALA A 233 13.07 15.72 2.88
CA ALA A 233 12.25 14.69 3.52
C ALA A 233 12.66 13.28 3.10
N VAL A 234 12.95 13.07 1.81
CA VAL A 234 13.47 11.79 1.30
C VAL A 234 14.82 11.48 1.93
N VAL A 235 15.74 12.45 1.98
CA VAL A 235 17.08 12.26 2.59
C VAL A 235 16.98 11.92 4.07
N ILE A 236 16.13 12.63 4.84
CA ILE A 236 15.90 12.35 6.25
C ILE A 236 15.30 10.96 6.43
N GLY A 237 14.25 10.61 5.66
CA GLY A 237 13.59 9.32 5.74
C GLY A 237 14.55 8.16 5.43
N VAL A 238 15.30 8.24 4.33
CA VAL A 238 16.28 7.20 3.94
C VAL A 238 17.47 7.15 4.91
N GLY A 239 17.94 8.30 5.40
CA GLY A 239 19.04 8.38 6.37
C GLY A 239 18.68 7.70 7.69
N LEU A 240 17.53 8.02 8.27
CA LEU A 240 17.05 7.38 9.51
C LEU A 240 16.82 5.88 9.32
N ALA A 241 16.25 5.49 8.18
CA ALA A 241 16.08 4.08 7.83
C ALA A 241 17.40 3.32 7.69
N THR A 242 18.45 3.97 7.19
CA THR A 242 19.79 3.37 7.07
C THR A 242 20.41 3.11 8.44
N ILE A 243 20.25 4.05 9.38
CA ILE A 243 20.68 3.86 10.78
C ILE A 243 19.87 2.72 11.42
N ALA A 244 18.54 2.73 11.26
CA ALA A 244 17.66 1.67 11.77
C ALA A 244 18.01 0.29 11.18
N PHE A 245 18.41 0.24 9.91
CA PHE A 245 18.90 -0.97 9.27
C PHE A 245 20.20 -1.49 9.90
N GLY A 246 21.12 -0.60 10.29
CA GLY A 246 22.32 -0.99 11.02
C GLY A 246 22.03 -1.62 12.39
N LEU A 247 20.95 -1.19 13.05
CA LEU A 247 20.57 -1.64 14.39
C LEU A 247 19.74 -2.93 14.38
N GLY A 248 18.76 -3.04 13.47
CA GLY A 248 17.77 -4.13 13.48
C GLY A 248 17.53 -4.76 12.10
N ARG A 249 18.46 -4.58 11.15
CA ARG A 249 18.35 -5.06 9.75
C ARG A 249 17.01 -4.66 9.12
N GLY A 250 16.37 -5.57 8.40
CA GLY A 250 15.09 -5.32 7.73
C GLY A 250 13.96 -4.96 8.70
N ALA A 251 13.92 -5.61 9.87
CA ALA A 251 12.90 -5.33 10.89
C ALA A 251 13.04 -3.92 11.46
N GLY A 252 14.27 -3.47 11.76
CA GLY A 252 14.54 -2.11 12.21
C GLY A 252 14.08 -1.05 11.20
N MET A 253 14.39 -1.25 9.92
CA MET A 253 13.94 -0.35 8.85
C MET A 253 12.40 -0.30 8.72
N ALA A 254 11.74 -1.45 8.78
CA ALA A 254 10.27 -1.52 8.69
C ALA A 254 9.58 -0.88 9.91
N LEU A 255 10.10 -1.11 11.12
CA LEU A 255 9.63 -0.46 12.34
C LEU A 255 9.78 1.06 12.28
N SER A 256 10.92 1.55 11.79
CA SER A 256 11.16 2.98 11.62
C SER A 256 10.16 3.60 10.64
N LEU A 257 9.93 2.95 9.49
CA LEU A 257 8.91 3.37 8.52
C LEU A 257 7.50 3.36 9.13
N LEU A 258 7.12 2.29 9.83
CA LEU A 258 5.79 2.16 10.42
C LEU A 258 5.57 3.20 11.53
N ALA A 259 6.57 3.50 12.35
CA ALA A 259 6.49 4.53 13.37
C ALA A 259 6.37 5.93 12.76
N ALA A 260 7.20 6.27 11.76
CA ALA A 260 7.09 7.53 11.03
C ALA A 260 5.72 7.66 10.33
N GLY A 261 5.27 6.58 9.68
CA GLY A 261 3.97 6.50 9.04
C GLY A 261 2.81 6.63 10.02
N GLY A 262 2.92 6.04 11.21
CA GLY A 262 1.94 6.15 12.27
C GLY A 262 1.75 7.58 12.75
N VAL A 263 2.85 8.32 12.93
CA VAL A 263 2.80 9.76 13.26
C VAL A 263 2.16 10.57 12.13
N LEU A 264 2.65 10.42 10.90
CA LEU A 264 2.20 11.25 9.78
C LEU A 264 0.74 10.94 9.37
N LEU A 265 0.40 9.67 9.16
CA LEU A 265 -0.96 9.27 8.83
C LEU A 265 -1.93 9.49 10.00
N GLY A 266 -1.43 9.40 11.24
CA GLY A 266 -2.19 9.66 12.45
C GLY A 266 -2.52 11.15 12.67
N VAL A 267 -1.72 12.08 12.14
CA VAL A 267 -2.09 13.52 12.13
C VAL A 267 -2.85 13.90 10.86
N GLY A 268 -2.79 13.06 9.82
CA GLY A 268 -3.45 13.31 8.53
C GLY A 268 -2.53 13.93 7.47
N ASP A 269 -1.22 13.96 7.71
CA ASP A 269 -0.19 14.55 6.87
C ASP A 269 0.21 13.61 5.73
N ARG A 270 -0.76 13.35 4.85
CA ARG A 270 -0.61 12.43 3.71
C ARG A 270 0.54 12.82 2.79
N ARG A 271 0.77 14.13 2.62
CA ARG A 271 1.81 14.64 1.73
C ARG A 271 3.21 14.35 2.25
N ALA A 272 3.47 14.61 3.53
CA ALA A 272 4.73 14.25 4.16
C ALA A 272 4.91 12.71 4.16
N PHE A 273 3.83 11.95 4.31
CA PHE A 273 3.92 10.49 4.19
C PHE A 273 4.33 10.03 2.77
N LEU A 274 3.82 10.66 1.71
CA LEU A 274 4.17 10.32 0.34
C LEU A 274 5.68 10.49 0.04
N THR A 275 6.39 11.39 0.74
CA THR A 275 7.85 11.52 0.59
C THR A 275 8.62 10.33 1.18
N LEU A 276 7.97 9.50 2.00
CA LEU A 276 8.52 8.23 2.47
C LEU A 276 8.36 7.10 1.43
N GLY A 277 7.79 7.36 0.26
CA GLY A 277 7.64 6.37 -0.82
C GLY A 277 8.93 5.58 -1.15
N PRO A 278 10.09 6.23 -1.33
CA PRO A 278 11.36 5.50 -1.55
C PRO A 278 11.69 4.54 -0.41
N LEU A 279 11.43 4.93 0.84
CA LEU A 279 11.64 4.06 2.00
C LEU A 279 10.66 2.88 2.00
N VAL A 280 9.41 3.08 1.61
CA VAL A 280 8.44 1.99 1.41
C VAL A 280 8.99 0.99 0.38
N GLY A 281 9.51 1.48 -0.75
CA GLY A 281 10.16 0.65 -1.76
C GLY A 281 11.35 -0.16 -1.22
N LEU A 282 12.20 0.45 -0.38
CA LEU A 282 13.32 -0.24 0.27
C LEU A 282 12.87 -1.32 1.25
N VAL A 283 11.84 -1.06 2.06
CA VAL A 283 11.25 -2.06 2.96
C VAL A 283 10.68 -3.23 2.18
N LEU A 284 9.93 -2.97 1.11
CA LEU A 284 9.36 -4.01 0.24
C LEU A 284 10.45 -4.79 -0.50
N PHE A 285 11.51 -4.12 -0.95
CA PHE A 285 12.69 -4.80 -1.49
C PHE A 285 13.34 -5.71 -0.44
N ARG A 286 13.34 -5.31 0.84
CA ARG A 286 13.85 -6.19 1.89
C ARG A 286 12.95 -7.41 2.10
N VAL A 287 11.62 -7.23 2.09
CA VAL A 287 10.68 -8.37 2.12
C VAL A 287 10.95 -9.32 0.94
N LEU A 288 11.15 -8.78 -0.26
CA LEU A 288 11.52 -9.54 -1.46
C LEU A 288 12.82 -10.31 -1.26
N ARG A 289 13.88 -9.66 -0.76
CA ARG A 289 15.18 -10.27 -0.55
C ARG A 289 15.13 -11.42 0.44
N GLU A 290 14.34 -11.28 1.50
CA GLU A 290 14.16 -12.34 2.50
C GLU A 290 13.26 -13.48 1.98
N ALA A 291 12.42 -13.23 0.97
CA ALA A 291 11.53 -14.24 0.37
C ALA A 291 12.16 -14.97 -0.84
N GLY A 292 13.12 -14.34 -1.52
CA GLY A 292 13.75 -14.85 -2.75
C GLY A 292 15.06 -15.61 -2.52
N THR A 293 15.59 -16.20 -3.60
CA THR A 293 16.89 -16.90 -3.61
C THR A 293 18.07 -15.93 -3.75
N GLY A 294 19.31 -16.43 -3.76
CA GLY A 294 20.53 -15.60 -3.78
C GLY A 294 20.62 -14.53 -4.88
N ALA A 295 19.87 -14.66 -5.97
CA ALA A 295 19.80 -13.66 -7.05
C ALA A 295 19.19 -12.31 -6.63
N THR A 296 18.47 -12.23 -5.50
CA THR A 296 17.85 -11.00 -4.99
C THR A 296 18.73 -10.20 -4.02
N ARG A 297 19.99 -10.62 -3.82
CA ARG A 297 20.85 -10.05 -2.75
C ARG A 297 21.29 -8.61 -3.00
N ALA A 298 21.35 -8.16 -4.25
CA ALA A 298 21.78 -6.82 -4.62
C ALA A 298 20.93 -6.23 -5.75
N LEU A 299 20.66 -4.93 -5.65
CA LEU A 299 20.12 -4.13 -6.75
C LEU A 299 21.30 -3.71 -7.64
N ASP A 300 21.36 -4.24 -8.85
CA ASP A 300 22.35 -3.84 -9.85
C ASP A 300 21.71 -2.88 -10.86
N ILE A 301 22.01 -1.59 -10.69
CA ILE A 301 21.48 -0.48 -11.51
C ILE A 301 22.17 -0.44 -12.89
N ALA A 302 23.35 -1.04 -13.05
CA ALA A 302 24.05 -1.04 -14.34
C ALA A 302 23.33 -1.86 -15.42
N GLN A 303 22.31 -2.61 -15.03
CA GLN A 303 21.57 -3.48 -15.95
C GLN A 303 20.31 -2.81 -16.46
N HIS A 304 20.17 -2.77 -17.78
CA HIS A 304 19.06 -2.11 -18.46
C HIS A 304 17.70 -2.69 -18.06
N TYR A 305 17.59 -3.99 -17.82
CA TYR A 305 16.34 -4.60 -17.35
C TYR A 305 15.92 -4.10 -15.95
N THR A 306 16.88 -3.90 -15.04
CA THR A 306 16.61 -3.32 -13.72
C THR A 306 16.10 -1.88 -13.87
N LEU A 307 16.75 -1.07 -14.71
CA LEU A 307 16.37 0.32 -14.95
C LEU A 307 14.98 0.45 -15.59
N LEU A 308 14.69 -0.34 -16.63
CA LEU A 308 13.39 -0.34 -17.29
C LEU A 308 12.28 -0.74 -16.32
N ALA A 309 12.51 -1.79 -15.53
CA ALA A 309 11.55 -2.25 -14.55
C ALA A 309 11.36 -1.24 -13.41
N LEU A 310 12.41 -0.53 -12.99
CA LEU A 310 12.32 0.55 -12.00
C LEU A 310 11.44 1.70 -12.49
N VAL A 311 11.64 2.16 -13.73
CA VAL A 311 10.79 3.19 -14.34
C VAL A 311 9.34 2.70 -14.44
N LEU A 312 9.15 1.46 -14.90
CA LEU A 312 7.83 0.85 -14.96
C LEU A 312 7.15 0.82 -13.58
N GLY A 313 7.87 0.41 -12.54
CA GLY A 313 7.37 0.38 -11.17
C GLY A 313 6.99 1.76 -10.66
N ALA A 314 7.76 2.79 -10.99
CA ALA A 314 7.47 4.15 -10.55
C ALA A 314 6.26 4.78 -11.24
N VAL A 315 5.98 4.38 -12.49
CA VAL A 315 4.92 4.99 -13.32
C VAL A 315 3.61 4.23 -13.26
N VAL A 316 3.62 2.89 -13.33
CA VAL A 316 2.40 2.07 -13.44
C VAL A 316 1.36 2.36 -12.36
N PRO A 317 1.70 2.54 -11.07
CA PRO A 317 0.70 2.83 -10.03
C PRO A 317 0.01 4.19 -10.19
N LEU A 318 0.61 5.13 -10.93
CA LEU A 318 0.02 6.45 -11.21
C LEU A 318 -1.08 6.36 -12.27
N LEU A 319 -0.95 5.45 -13.25
CA LEU A 319 -1.87 5.33 -14.38
C LEU A 319 -3.34 5.08 -14.00
N PRO A 320 -3.70 4.12 -13.12
CA PRO A 320 -5.10 3.92 -12.72
C PRO A 320 -5.66 5.15 -12.00
N VAL A 321 -4.83 5.83 -11.21
CA VAL A 321 -5.23 7.04 -10.47
C VAL A 321 -5.50 8.20 -11.43
N ASP A 322 -4.61 8.42 -12.41
CA ASP A 322 -4.77 9.43 -13.45
C ASP A 322 -5.97 9.12 -14.35
N TRP A 323 -6.22 7.85 -14.68
CA TRP A 323 -7.40 7.42 -15.45
C TRP A 323 -8.71 7.71 -14.70
N MET A 324 -8.77 7.37 -13.40
CA MET A 324 -9.93 7.65 -12.54
C MET A 324 -10.12 9.14 -12.25
N ALA A 325 -9.06 9.94 -12.32
CA ALA A 325 -9.12 11.39 -12.17
C ALA A 325 -9.52 12.08 -13.49
N GLY A 326 -9.04 11.59 -14.63
CA GLY A 326 -9.31 12.13 -15.98
C GLY A 326 -10.78 12.10 -16.36
N GLY A 327 -11.50 11.03 -15.99
CA GLY A 327 -12.96 10.98 -16.14
C GLY A 327 -13.71 12.08 -15.36
N ARG A 328 -13.11 12.65 -14.31
CA ARG A 328 -13.72 13.77 -13.55
C ARG A 328 -13.49 15.12 -14.19
N ARG A 329 -12.36 15.31 -14.89
CA ARG A 329 -12.03 16.57 -15.58
C ARG A 329 -12.79 16.74 -16.89
N LEU A 330 -13.07 15.64 -17.59
CA LEU A 330 -13.86 15.66 -18.83
C LEU A 330 -15.38 15.83 -18.59
N ALA A 331 -15.87 15.47 -17.40
CA ALA A 331 -17.26 15.65 -17.00
C ALA A 331 -17.58 17.01 -16.34
N GLY A 332 -16.57 17.86 -16.13
CA GLY A 332 -16.71 19.16 -15.47
C GLY A 332 -15.74 20.17 -16.07
N GLY A 333 -16.15 20.80 -17.18
CA GLY A 333 -15.46 21.95 -17.73
C GLY A 333 -15.56 23.14 -16.78
N GLY A 334 -14.43 23.52 -16.17
CA GLY A 334 -14.12 24.87 -15.71
C GLY A 334 -15.01 25.49 -14.61
N SER A 335 -14.67 25.27 -13.35
CA SER A 335 -14.46 26.33 -12.35
C SER A 335 -14.08 25.69 -11.01
N GLU A 336 -13.09 26.28 -10.34
CA GLU A 336 -12.45 25.73 -9.15
C GLU A 336 -13.22 26.00 -7.85
N GLU A 337 -14.43 26.58 -7.93
CA GLU A 337 -15.16 27.06 -6.76
C GLU A 337 -16.68 26.90 -6.92
N THR A 338 -17.23 25.71 -6.72
CA THR A 338 -18.60 25.60 -6.19
C THR A 338 -18.81 24.26 -5.50
N HIS A 339 -19.18 24.31 -4.22
CA HIS A 339 -19.85 23.23 -3.51
C HIS A 339 -21.16 22.91 -4.23
N SER A 340 -21.14 21.98 -5.19
CA SER A 340 -22.34 21.55 -5.90
C SER A 340 -22.13 20.14 -6.43
N GLU A 341 -23.18 19.36 -6.31
CA GLU A 341 -23.25 17.93 -6.51
C GLU A 341 -22.62 17.48 -7.85
N LEU A 342 -21.71 16.50 -7.75
CA LEU A 342 -21.06 15.86 -8.90
C LEU A 342 -22.09 15.46 -9.97
N PRO A 343 -21.89 15.82 -11.26
CA PRO A 343 -22.64 15.24 -12.36
C PRO A 343 -22.49 13.72 -12.33
N THR A 344 -23.62 13.04 -12.15
CA THR A 344 -23.81 11.60 -12.07
C THR A 344 -23.44 10.82 -13.34
N ALA A 345 -22.99 11.50 -14.40
CA ALA A 345 -22.84 10.96 -15.75
C ALA A 345 -21.73 9.91 -15.94
N HIS A 346 -20.85 9.68 -14.95
CA HIS A 346 -19.84 8.60 -14.99
C HIS A 346 -20.03 7.53 -13.91
N ARG A 347 -21.17 7.55 -13.19
CA ARG A 347 -21.53 6.49 -12.23
C ARG A 347 -22.26 5.37 -12.96
N GLY A 348 -21.58 4.28 -13.29
CA GLY A 348 -22.22 3.16 -13.99
C GLY A 348 -21.29 2.02 -14.39
N LEU A 349 -21.77 1.20 -15.33
CA LEU A 349 -21.06 0.05 -15.88
C LEU A 349 -19.64 0.37 -16.41
N PRO A 350 -19.38 1.52 -17.07
CA PRO A 350 -18.05 1.85 -17.59
C PRO A 350 -16.98 2.02 -16.50
N THR A 351 -17.33 2.60 -15.35
CA THR A 351 -16.40 2.77 -14.23
C THR A 351 -16.14 1.46 -13.50
N ALA A 352 -17.13 0.58 -13.38
CA ALA A 352 -16.95 -0.77 -12.85
C ALA A 352 -16.09 -1.64 -13.79
N ALA A 353 -16.35 -1.61 -15.09
CA ALA A 353 -15.57 -2.32 -16.10
C ALA A 353 -14.12 -1.82 -16.15
N GLY A 354 -13.91 -0.50 -16.14
CA GLY A 354 -12.56 0.07 -16.08
C GLY A 354 -11.80 -0.31 -14.80
N THR A 355 -12.47 -0.29 -13.64
CA THR A 355 -11.91 -0.78 -12.37
C THR A 355 -11.50 -2.24 -12.46
N PHE A 356 -12.35 -3.09 -13.03
CA PHE A 356 -12.05 -4.52 -13.23
C PHE A 356 -10.82 -4.71 -14.12
N LEU A 357 -10.75 -4.01 -15.26
CA LEU A 357 -9.62 -4.08 -16.18
C LEU A 357 -8.31 -3.60 -15.54
N TRP A 358 -8.34 -2.52 -14.76
CA TRP A 358 -7.18 -2.08 -13.98
C TRP A 358 -6.77 -3.10 -12.92
N GLY A 359 -7.74 -3.71 -12.24
CA GLY A 359 -7.49 -4.81 -11.31
C GLY A 359 -6.80 -6.01 -11.98
N LEU A 360 -7.24 -6.39 -13.18
CA LEU A 360 -6.60 -7.43 -13.98
C LEU A 360 -5.17 -7.04 -14.37
N LEU A 361 -4.93 -5.80 -14.82
CA LEU A 361 -3.58 -5.34 -15.15
C LEU A 361 -2.65 -5.36 -13.94
N ILE A 362 -3.14 -4.93 -12.77
CA ILE A 362 -2.37 -4.93 -11.52
C ILE A 362 -2.01 -6.34 -11.05
N LEU A 363 -2.87 -7.32 -11.31
CA LEU A 363 -2.56 -8.74 -11.10
C LEU A 363 -1.60 -9.32 -12.16
N ALA A 364 -1.70 -8.88 -13.42
CA ALA A 364 -0.96 -9.43 -14.54
C ALA A 364 0.46 -8.86 -14.71
N ILE A 365 0.68 -7.60 -14.35
CA ILE A 365 1.99 -6.95 -14.51
C ILE A 365 3.09 -7.61 -13.64
N PRO A 366 2.87 -7.92 -12.35
CA PRO A 366 3.88 -8.58 -11.53
C PRO A 366 4.47 -9.89 -12.11
N PRO A 367 3.67 -10.90 -12.52
CA PRO A 367 4.21 -12.11 -13.13
C PRO A 367 4.88 -11.83 -14.47
N LEU A 368 4.35 -10.88 -15.25
CA LEU A 368 4.93 -10.49 -16.54
C LEU A 368 6.33 -9.89 -16.38
N VAL A 369 6.53 -9.02 -15.38
CA VAL A 369 7.83 -8.44 -15.05
C VAL A 369 8.84 -9.52 -14.69
N ILE A 370 8.44 -10.51 -13.89
CA ILE A 370 9.31 -11.62 -13.49
C ILE A 370 9.73 -12.46 -14.71
N VAL A 371 8.80 -12.78 -15.60
CA VAL A 371 9.07 -13.62 -16.78
C VAL A 371 9.93 -12.89 -17.83
N ILE A 372 9.61 -11.63 -18.12
CA ILE A 372 10.32 -10.86 -19.17
C ILE A 372 11.68 -10.39 -18.68
N PHE A 373 11.71 -9.71 -17.54
CA PHE A 373 12.91 -9.02 -17.05
C PHE A 373 13.72 -9.87 -16.07
N GLY A 374 13.22 -11.06 -15.73
CA GLY A 374 13.84 -11.96 -14.78
C GLY A 374 13.86 -11.39 -13.36
N MET A 375 14.65 -12.05 -12.52
CA MET A 375 14.85 -11.69 -11.12
C MET A 375 15.34 -10.26 -10.92
N ARG A 376 16.24 -9.79 -11.78
CA ARG A 376 16.84 -8.46 -11.68
C ARG A 376 15.83 -7.35 -12.02
N GLY A 377 14.99 -7.59 -13.02
CA GLY A 377 13.86 -6.72 -13.29
C GLY A 377 12.82 -6.69 -12.17
N ALA A 378 12.49 -7.83 -11.56
CA ALA A 378 11.57 -7.88 -10.42
C ALA A 378 12.06 -7.02 -9.24
N ILE A 379 13.38 -7.01 -8.97
CA ILE A 379 13.99 -6.14 -7.96
C ILE A 379 13.81 -4.67 -8.34
N GLY A 380 14.18 -4.29 -9.57
CA GLY A 380 14.02 -2.92 -10.07
C GLY A 380 12.57 -2.45 -9.96
N PHE A 381 11.63 -3.31 -10.36
CA PHE A 381 10.19 -3.05 -10.27
C PHE A 381 9.74 -2.78 -8.84
N VAL A 382 10.06 -3.67 -7.88
CA VAL A 382 9.66 -3.51 -6.47
C VAL A 382 10.19 -2.21 -5.86
N VAL A 383 11.45 -1.86 -6.14
CA VAL A 383 12.02 -0.58 -5.68
C VAL A 383 11.31 0.60 -6.34
N GLY A 384 11.08 0.51 -7.65
CA GLY A 384 10.37 1.52 -8.44
C GLY A 384 8.95 1.79 -7.92
N LEU A 385 8.21 0.75 -7.51
CA LEU A 385 6.85 0.89 -6.99
C LEU A 385 6.76 1.83 -5.77
N GLY A 386 7.79 1.88 -4.93
CA GLY A 386 7.87 2.85 -3.83
C GLY A 386 8.01 4.31 -4.30
N LEU A 387 8.66 4.55 -5.44
CA LEU A 387 8.87 5.90 -5.99
C LEU A 387 7.59 6.57 -6.50
N SER A 388 6.53 5.79 -6.75
CA SER A 388 5.21 6.33 -7.14
C SER A 388 4.68 7.36 -6.13
N GLY A 389 4.91 7.14 -4.83
CA GLY A 389 4.54 8.08 -3.78
C GLY A 389 5.31 9.41 -3.87
N LEU A 390 6.61 9.35 -4.17
CA LEU A 390 7.45 10.54 -4.34
C LEU A 390 6.97 11.39 -5.53
N PHE A 391 6.68 10.75 -6.67
CA PHE A 391 6.14 11.46 -7.83
C PHE A 391 4.77 12.09 -7.53
N GLN A 392 3.93 11.42 -6.73
CA GLN A 392 2.66 11.99 -6.29
C GLN A 392 2.86 13.20 -5.37
N ALA A 393 3.85 13.17 -4.47
CA ALA A 393 4.20 14.31 -3.62
C ALA A 393 4.73 15.51 -4.42
N MET A 394 5.53 15.24 -5.46
CA MET A 394 6.07 16.26 -6.38
C MET A 394 4.97 16.92 -7.20
N ARG A 395 3.91 16.19 -7.56
CA ARG A 395 2.70 16.73 -8.20
C ARG A 395 1.84 17.59 -7.26
N GLY A 396 2.23 17.76 -5.99
CA GLY A 396 1.46 18.49 -4.99
C GLY A 396 0.20 17.76 -4.50
N ALA A 397 0.03 16.49 -4.87
CA ALA A 397 -1.15 15.74 -4.51
C ALA A 397 -1.04 15.14 -3.10
N LYS A 398 -2.19 15.03 -2.41
CA LYS A 398 -2.34 14.37 -1.10
C LYS A 398 -2.93 12.96 -1.21
N ASP A 399 -3.06 12.44 -2.43
CA ASP A 399 -3.67 11.15 -2.70
C ASP A 399 -2.67 10.01 -2.46
N LEU A 400 -3.06 9.04 -1.65
CA LEU A 400 -2.23 7.92 -1.25
C LEU A 400 -2.37 6.72 -2.20
N SER A 401 -3.36 6.72 -3.10
CA SER A 401 -3.66 5.59 -3.98
C SER A 401 -2.46 5.08 -4.79
N PRO A 402 -1.60 5.91 -5.42
CA PRO A 402 -0.48 5.39 -6.19
C PRO A 402 0.49 4.57 -5.34
N LEU A 403 0.83 5.06 -4.14
CA LEU A 403 1.72 4.35 -3.23
C LEU A 403 1.07 3.08 -2.68
N ALA A 404 -0.25 3.09 -2.42
CA ALA A 404 -1.01 1.92 -1.98
C ALA A 404 -1.03 0.82 -3.04
N ILE A 405 -1.37 1.18 -4.28
CA ILE A 405 -1.39 0.28 -5.44
C ILE A 405 0.02 -0.26 -5.68
N GLY A 406 1.03 0.62 -5.70
CA GLY A 406 2.42 0.23 -5.90
C GLY A 406 2.90 -0.76 -4.84
N SER A 407 2.61 -0.49 -3.56
CA SER A 407 3.01 -1.37 -2.47
C SER A 407 2.29 -2.72 -2.51
N GLY A 408 1.03 -2.76 -2.96
CA GLY A 408 0.32 -4.01 -3.16
C GLY A 408 0.82 -4.82 -4.37
N MET A 409 1.16 -4.14 -5.48
CA MET A 409 1.84 -4.77 -6.61
C MET A 409 3.18 -5.37 -6.21
N ALA A 410 3.91 -4.76 -5.27
CA ALA A 410 5.14 -5.32 -4.74
C ALA A 410 4.86 -6.62 -3.97
N GLY A 411 3.83 -6.64 -3.11
CA GLY A 411 3.37 -7.86 -2.44
C GLY A 411 3.02 -8.98 -3.42
N ALA A 412 2.27 -8.66 -4.48
CA ALA A 412 1.93 -9.60 -5.55
C ALA A 412 3.18 -10.08 -6.32
N THR A 413 4.15 -9.21 -6.58
CA THR A 413 5.43 -9.57 -7.23
C THR A 413 6.22 -10.56 -6.37
N ILE A 414 6.34 -10.29 -5.07
CA ILE A 414 7.08 -11.14 -4.14
C ILE A 414 6.41 -12.52 -4.02
N LEU A 415 5.07 -12.55 -3.96
CA LEU A 415 4.29 -13.79 -3.92
C LEU A 415 4.45 -14.62 -5.20
N ALA A 416 4.46 -13.98 -6.37
CA ALA A 416 4.58 -14.64 -7.67
C ALA A 416 6.00 -15.13 -7.97
N LEU A 417 7.00 -14.68 -7.23
CA LEU A 417 8.41 -14.94 -7.49
C LEU A 417 8.78 -16.43 -7.46
N LYS A 418 8.40 -17.15 -6.39
CA LYS A 418 8.79 -18.55 -6.20
C LYS A 418 8.13 -19.48 -7.24
N PRO A 419 6.83 -19.40 -7.52
CA PRO A 419 6.20 -20.21 -8.57
C PRO A 419 6.72 -19.94 -9.98
N LEU A 420 7.26 -18.75 -10.24
CA LEU A 420 7.72 -18.32 -11.57
C LEU A 420 9.24 -18.32 -11.72
N ALA A 421 9.99 -18.75 -10.71
CA ALA A 421 11.45 -18.78 -10.77
C ALA A 421 11.95 -19.57 -11.99
N ASP A 422 11.38 -20.75 -12.25
CA ASP A 422 11.75 -21.60 -13.39
C ASP A 422 11.35 -20.99 -14.74
N LYS A 423 10.40 -20.04 -14.75
CA LYS A 423 9.98 -19.31 -15.96
C LYS A 423 10.81 -18.06 -16.21
N ALA A 424 11.65 -17.65 -15.26
CA ALA A 424 12.57 -16.52 -15.45
C ALA A 424 13.73 -16.89 -16.39
N ASP A 425 14.06 -18.18 -16.50
CA ASP A 425 15.19 -18.70 -17.28
C ASP A 425 14.80 -19.25 -18.66
N LEU A 426 13.62 -18.87 -19.16
CA LEU A 426 13.16 -19.23 -20.51
C LEU A 426 14.14 -18.75 -21.59
N THR A 427 14.15 -19.49 -22.70
CA THR A 427 14.96 -19.15 -23.87
C THR A 427 14.50 -17.82 -24.49
N ARG A 428 15.38 -17.20 -25.30
CA ARG A 428 15.08 -15.92 -25.95
C ARG A 428 13.79 -16.00 -26.77
N ASP A 429 13.61 -17.07 -27.54
CA ASP A 429 12.45 -17.20 -28.44
C ASP A 429 11.15 -17.39 -27.66
N GLU A 430 11.18 -18.16 -26.57
CA GLU A 430 10.04 -18.29 -25.66
C GLU A 430 9.68 -16.96 -25.00
N LYS A 431 10.68 -16.18 -24.54
CA LYS A 431 10.46 -14.84 -23.99
C LYS A 431 9.87 -13.89 -25.03
N MET A 432 10.34 -13.93 -26.26
CA MET A 432 9.79 -13.13 -27.36
C MET A 432 8.35 -13.52 -27.70
N HIS A 433 8.04 -14.82 -27.71
CA HIS A 433 6.67 -15.30 -27.92
C HIS A 433 5.74 -14.84 -26.79
N MET A 434 6.17 -14.98 -25.53
CA MET A 434 5.42 -14.50 -24.37
C MET A 434 5.24 -12.98 -24.43
N LEU A 435 6.30 -12.21 -24.69
CA LEU A 435 6.22 -10.76 -24.86
C LEU A 435 5.17 -10.36 -25.90
N LEU A 436 5.10 -11.08 -27.02
CA LEU A 436 4.11 -10.82 -28.06
C LEU A 436 2.68 -11.09 -27.56
N VAL A 437 2.43 -12.27 -26.99
CA VAL A 437 1.10 -12.66 -26.49
C VAL A 437 0.62 -11.70 -25.39
N TRP A 438 1.45 -11.43 -24.39
CA TRP A 438 1.12 -10.53 -23.28
C TRP A 438 1.07 -9.07 -23.71
N GLY A 439 1.96 -8.65 -24.61
CA GLY A 439 1.99 -7.31 -25.18
C GLY A 439 0.72 -6.99 -25.95
N VAL A 440 0.26 -7.91 -26.82
CA VAL A 440 -1.04 -7.77 -27.50
C VAL A 440 -2.18 -7.70 -26.49
N GLY A 441 -2.18 -8.56 -25.46
CA GLY A 441 -3.19 -8.53 -24.40
C GLY A 441 -3.26 -7.18 -23.67
N ILE A 442 -2.11 -6.61 -23.29
CA ILE A 442 -2.03 -5.29 -22.64
C ILE A 442 -2.53 -4.18 -23.58
N VAL A 443 -2.14 -4.22 -24.86
CA VAL A 443 -2.60 -3.24 -25.86
C VAL A 443 -4.12 -3.32 -26.04
N VAL A 444 -4.69 -4.52 -26.08
CA VAL A 444 -6.15 -4.71 -26.15
C VAL A 444 -6.84 -4.12 -24.92
N ILE A 445 -6.36 -4.42 -23.70
CA ILE A 445 -6.92 -3.86 -22.47
C ILE A 445 -6.80 -2.34 -22.45
N ALA A 446 -5.64 -1.79 -22.85
CA ALA A 446 -5.42 -0.35 -22.94
C ALA A 446 -6.38 0.30 -23.96
N GLY A 447 -6.62 -0.34 -25.11
CA GLY A 447 -7.60 0.10 -26.11
C GLY A 447 -9.03 0.12 -25.56
N ILE A 448 -9.42 -0.90 -24.79
CA ILE A 448 -10.73 -0.95 -24.13
C ILE A 448 -10.82 0.15 -23.06
N LEU A 449 -9.79 0.33 -22.23
CA LEU A 449 -9.75 1.41 -21.23
C LEU A 449 -9.84 2.79 -21.86
N ALA A 450 -9.14 3.02 -22.98
CA ALA A 450 -9.21 4.28 -23.73
C ALA A 450 -10.59 4.50 -24.36
N PHE A 451 -11.23 3.43 -24.85
CA PHE A 451 -12.61 3.49 -25.34
C PHE A 451 -13.60 3.83 -24.22
N LEU A 452 -13.47 3.19 -23.05
CA LEU A 452 -14.28 3.47 -21.87
C LEU A 452 -14.07 4.89 -21.30
N SER A 453 -12.95 5.55 -21.65
CA SER A 453 -12.68 6.94 -21.29
C SER A 453 -13.31 7.98 -22.22
N ARG A 454 -13.90 7.58 -23.36
CA ARG A 454 -14.50 8.54 -24.28
C ARG A 454 -15.77 9.14 -23.67
N PRO A 455 -15.95 10.48 -23.70
CA PRO A 455 -17.20 11.08 -23.25
C PRO A 455 -18.34 10.57 -24.13
N THR A 456 -19.38 10.03 -23.51
CA THR A 456 -20.62 9.68 -24.21
C THR A 456 -21.18 10.97 -24.79
N GLN A 457 -21.02 11.17 -26.10
CA GLN A 457 -21.67 12.26 -26.83
C GLN A 457 -23.18 11.99 -26.79
N THR A 458 -23.81 12.39 -25.69
CA THR A 458 -25.25 12.24 -25.51
C THR A 458 -25.86 13.53 -26.04
N GLU A 459 -26.21 13.48 -27.33
CA GLU A 459 -27.17 14.31 -28.05
C GLU A 459 -27.39 15.74 -27.54
N GLU A 460 -26.57 16.66 -28.05
CA GLU A 460 -27.04 18.00 -28.41
C GLU A 460 -27.97 17.85 -29.63
N LYS A 461 -29.19 17.33 -29.41
CA LYS A 461 -30.32 17.50 -30.32
C LYS A 461 -31.28 18.48 -29.68
N THR A 462 -30.90 19.76 -29.74
CA THR A 462 -31.85 20.85 -29.83
C THR A 462 -32.19 21.05 -31.31
N VAL A 463 -33.38 20.62 -31.72
CA VAL A 463 -34.42 21.45 -32.36
C VAL A 463 -35.77 20.79 -32.08
#